data_AF-A0A940FUZ7-F1
#
_entry.id   AF-A0A940FUZ7-F1
#
_cell.length_a   1.000
_cell.length_b   1.000
_cell.length_c   1.000
_cell.angle_alpha   90.00
_cell.angle_beta   90.00
_cell.angle_gamma   90.00
#
_symmetry.space_group_name_H-M   'P 1'
#
loop_
_entity.id
_entity.type
_entity.pdbx_description
1 polymer ?
#
loop_
_entity_poly.entity_id
_entity_poly.type
_entity_poly.pdbx_seq_one_letter_code
_entity_poly.pdbx_strand_id
1 'polypeptide(L)'
;NTNINVRGNIAGLPDANKVSGNLVINNISTSRKDIQLLMPKGTLPANITLPETMKLTGSIAGNMNAAKANLNLATNLGGASVNGSISNPTDKKRAKYDGTITARQLDLGVIMQNDSMYGPLTASVTASGTGFDPKTMNARLNGTVTSAVYNKYNYKNLNFTGEMIAQKGKLKMDIKDPNITIALDADADLSGKFPAIKLNTTIDTVNVTALHFTSDTLTYKGNITADFPNTDPADLTGNLFIAGSRIIMGSQHYSLDTISLRSGKSDTGEFLVLNSQGINAALTGKYNLAQLGSVFQQTIQPYYALDSIGNKDTLDDYNFNFTAQITKSPLFTVFLPSLNRMDPIKMNAHFATDEGFNAVVDAP
;
A
#
# COMPACT_ATOMS: atom_id res chain seq x y z
N ASN A 1 -36.90 -14.96 -0.62
CA ASN A 1 -37.11 -16.40 -0.30
C ASN A 1 -35.92 -16.90 0.51
N THR A 2 -35.90 -16.57 1.79
CA THR A 2 -34.86 -17.04 2.72
C THR A 2 -35.25 -18.41 3.27
N ASN A 3 -34.33 -19.37 3.26
CA ASN A 3 -34.49 -20.69 3.88
C ASN A 3 -33.47 -20.84 5.02
N ILE A 4 -33.96 -21.20 6.21
CA ILE A 4 -33.16 -21.32 7.43
C ILE A 4 -33.37 -22.72 8.01
N ASN A 5 -32.30 -23.51 8.05
CA ASN A 5 -32.20 -24.79 8.74
C ASN A 5 -31.02 -24.71 9.71
N VAL A 6 -31.35 -24.41 10.97
CA VAL A 6 -30.41 -24.25 12.08
C VAL A 6 -30.91 -25.09 13.24
N ARG A 7 -30.01 -25.81 13.91
CA ARG A 7 -30.31 -26.54 15.15
C ARG A 7 -29.38 -26.05 16.24
N GLY A 8 -29.87 -25.94 17.46
CA GLY A 8 -29.05 -25.45 18.57
C GLY A 8 -29.86 -24.92 19.73
N ASN A 9 -29.15 -24.43 20.73
CA ASN A 9 -29.74 -23.82 21.92
C ASN A 9 -29.43 -22.33 21.92
N ILE A 10 -30.42 -21.50 22.26
CA ILE A 10 -30.28 -20.08 22.50
C ILE A 10 -30.85 -19.79 23.89
N ALA A 11 -30.11 -19.03 24.68
CA ALA A 11 -30.51 -18.57 26.01
C ALA A 11 -30.33 -17.05 26.13
N GLY A 12 -31.06 -16.43 27.06
CA GLY A 12 -30.95 -14.99 27.36
C GLY A 12 -31.79 -14.06 26.50
N LEU A 13 -32.60 -14.58 25.57
CA LEU A 13 -33.62 -13.77 24.87
C LEU A 13 -34.70 -13.28 25.85
N PRO A 14 -35.30 -12.10 25.59
CA PRO A 14 -35.07 -11.20 24.45
C PRO A 14 -33.93 -10.18 24.65
N ASP A 15 -33.22 -10.20 25.78
CA ASP A 15 -32.16 -9.25 26.10
C ASP A 15 -30.89 -9.55 25.28
N ALA A 16 -30.64 -8.74 24.24
CA ALA A 16 -29.51 -8.90 23.32
C ALA A 16 -28.14 -9.02 24.05
N ASN A 17 -27.97 -8.39 25.21
CA ASN A 17 -26.73 -8.45 25.97
C ASN A 17 -26.53 -9.77 26.72
N LYS A 18 -27.60 -10.54 26.92
CA LYS A 18 -27.59 -11.85 27.59
C LYS A 18 -27.64 -13.02 26.61
N VAL A 19 -27.80 -12.74 25.31
CA VAL A 19 -27.87 -13.77 24.28
C VAL A 19 -26.60 -14.60 24.27
N SER A 20 -26.79 -15.90 24.45
CA SER A 20 -25.78 -16.94 24.28
C SER A 20 -26.37 -18.11 23.52
N GLY A 21 -25.55 -18.85 22.81
CA GLY A 21 -26.03 -20.02 22.09
C GLY A 21 -24.95 -20.89 21.51
N ASN A 22 -25.37 -22.08 21.09
CA ASN A 22 -24.57 -23.01 20.30
C ASN A 22 -25.43 -23.44 19.12
N LEU A 23 -25.09 -22.97 17.93
CA LEU A 23 -25.85 -23.13 16.71
C LEU A 23 -25.04 -23.93 15.70
N VAL A 24 -25.67 -24.98 15.18
CA VAL A 24 -25.24 -25.69 13.98
C VAL A 24 -26.12 -25.25 12.83
N ILE A 25 -25.49 -24.60 11.85
CA ILE A 25 -26.11 -24.06 10.65
C ILE A 25 -25.98 -25.12 9.56
N ASN A 26 -27.03 -25.91 9.37
CA ASN A 26 -27.08 -26.89 8.29
C ASN A 26 -27.19 -26.17 6.94
N ASN A 27 -28.03 -25.14 6.88
CA ASN A 27 -28.22 -24.31 5.69
C ASN A 27 -28.92 -23.00 6.07
N ILE A 28 -28.29 -21.86 5.80
CA ILE A 28 -29.00 -20.58 5.61
C ILE A 28 -28.81 -20.18 4.16
N SER A 29 -29.88 -20.13 3.38
CA SER A 29 -29.87 -19.63 2.00
C SER A 29 -30.68 -18.35 1.93
N THR A 30 -30.08 -17.27 1.42
CA THR A 30 -30.71 -15.95 1.37
C THR A 30 -30.26 -15.17 0.14
N SER A 31 -30.94 -14.05 -0.12
CA SER A 31 -30.63 -13.14 -1.22
C SER A 31 -30.15 -11.78 -0.72
N ARG A 32 -29.45 -11.01 -1.57
CA ARG A 32 -29.11 -9.60 -1.31
C ARG A 32 -30.32 -8.80 -0.83
N LYS A 33 -31.43 -8.91 -1.57
CA LYS A 33 -32.68 -8.20 -1.28
C LYS A 33 -33.22 -8.53 0.10
N ASP A 34 -33.25 -9.81 0.47
CA ASP A 34 -33.75 -10.24 1.78
C ASP A 34 -32.85 -9.72 2.92
N ILE A 35 -31.52 -9.75 2.75
CA ILE A 35 -30.59 -9.18 3.73
C ILE A 35 -30.78 -7.67 3.87
N GLN A 36 -30.89 -6.93 2.76
CA GLN A 36 -31.04 -5.48 2.78
C GLN A 36 -32.34 -5.01 3.45
N LEU A 37 -33.40 -5.84 3.43
CA LEU A 37 -34.65 -5.55 4.15
C LEU A 37 -34.51 -5.70 5.68
N LEU A 38 -33.60 -6.55 6.14
CA LEU A 38 -33.38 -6.85 7.57
C LEU A 38 -32.25 -6.01 8.18
N MET A 39 -31.33 -5.53 7.36
CA MET A 39 -30.22 -4.70 7.81
C MET A 39 -30.68 -3.27 8.15
N PRO A 40 -30.26 -2.70 9.30
CA PRO A 40 -30.45 -1.28 9.56
C PRO A 40 -29.80 -0.41 8.47
N LYS A 41 -30.39 0.77 8.23
CA LYS A 41 -29.79 1.75 7.30
C LYS A 41 -28.40 2.15 7.80
N GLY A 42 -27.42 2.25 6.90
CA GLY A 42 -26.05 2.66 7.21
C GLY A 42 -25.14 1.55 7.75
N THR A 43 -25.62 0.32 7.92
CA THR A 43 -24.78 -0.80 8.38
C THR A 43 -23.78 -1.27 7.31
N LEU A 44 -24.17 -1.21 6.03
CA LEU A 44 -23.33 -1.56 4.90
C LEU A 44 -22.66 -0.28 4.35
N PRO A 45 -21.32 -0.23 4.24
CA PRO A 45 -20.64 0.86 3.56
C PRO A 45 -21.12 1.03 2.12
N ALA A 46 -21.24 2.26 1.65
CA ALA A 46 -21.78 2.56 0.31
C ALA A 46 -20.96 1.94 -0.84
N ASN A 47 -19.66 1.73 -0.60
CA ASN A 47 -18.71 1.13 -1.54
C ASN A 47 -18.65 -0.41 -1.45
N ILE A 48 -19.60 -1.06 -0.76
CA ILE A 48 -19.64 -2.52 -0.63
C ILE A 48 -20.95 -3.05 -1.21
N THR A 49 -20.81 -4.00 -2.12
CA THR A 49 -21.92 -4.74 -2.72
C THR A 49 -21.98 -6.15 -2.15
N LEU A 50 -23.13 -6.55 -1.60
CA LEU A 50 -23.36 -7.93 -1.16
C LEU A 50 -23.56 -8.86 -2.37
N PRO A 51 -23.16 -10.14 -2.32
CA PRO A 51 -23.51 -11.10 -3.36
C PRO A 51 -25.02 -11.25 -3.54
N GLU A 52 -25.48 -11.60 -4.75
CA GLU A 52 -26.91 -11.79 -5.05
C GLU A 52 -27.49 -12.98 -4.30
N THR A 53 -26.75 -14.08 -4.24
CA THR A 53 -27.13 -15.29 -3.52
C THR A 53 -26.06 -15.70 -2.54
N MET A 54 -26.48 -16.10 -1.35
CA MET A 54 -25.61 -16.47 -0.25
C MET A 54 -26.13 -17.73 0.44
N LYS A 55 -25.23 -18.69 0.62
CA LYS A 55 -25.45 -19.91 1.38
C LYS A 55 -24.41 -20.03 2.49
N LEU A 56 -24.86 -20.03 3.73
CA LEU A 56 -24.03 -20.17 4.92
C LEU A 56 -24.24 -21.56 5.55
N THR A 57 -23.13 -22.21 5.90
CA THR A 57 -23.11 -23.45 6.68
C THR A 57 -22.04 -23.40 7.77
N GLY A 58 -22.15 -24.25 8.77
CA GLY A 58 -21.11 -24.42 9.80
C GLY A 58 -21.66 -24.33 11.22
N SER A 59 -20.87 -23.78 12.14
CA SER A 59 -21.28 -23.61 13.54
C SER A 59 -20.79 -22.31 14.13
N ILE A 60 -21.56 -21.81 15.10
CA ILE A 60 -21.19 -20.68 15.93
C ILE A 60 -21.62 -20.97 17.37
N ALA A 61 -20.72 -20.74 18.32
CA ALA A 61 -20.99 -20.95 19.74
C ALA A 61 -20.42 -19.80 20.55
N GLY A 62 -21.19 -19.30 21.52
CA GLY A 62 -20.75 -18.20 22.39
C GLY A 62 -21.85 -17.21 22.71
N ASN A 63 -21.44 -15.98 23.03
CA ASN A 63 -22.28 -14.84 23.36
C ASN A 63 -21.69 -13.55 22.74
N MET A 64 -22.27 -12.39 23.04
CA MET A 64 -21.82 -11.10 22.50
C MET A 64 -20.37 -10.73 22.90
N ASN A 65 -19.84 -11.29 23.99
CA ASN A 65 -18.50 -11.02 24.49
C ASN A 65 -17.47 -12.06 24.06
N ALA A 66 -17.87 -13.28 23.69
CA ALA A 66 -16.95 -14.31 23.24
C ALA A 66 -17.65 -15.28 22.30
N ALA A 67 -17.09 -15.51 21.11
CA ALA A 67 -17.64 -16.42 20.11
C ALA A 67 -16.54 -17.27 19.48
N LYS A 68 -16.91 -18.52 19.16
CA LYS A 68 -16.16 -19.42 18.27
C LYS A 68 -17.00 -19.66 17.04
N ALA A 69 -16.40 -19.54 15.87
CA ALA A 69 -17.07 -19.69 14.59
C ALA A 69 -16.27 -20.62 13.68
N ASN A 70 -16.95 -21.55 13.03
CA ASN A 70 -16.46 -22.29 11.87
C ASN A 70 -17.55 -22.18 10.81
N LEU A 71 -17.42 -21.20 9.93
CA LEU A 71 -18.47 -20.80 8.99
C LEU A 71 -17.93 -20.86 7.56
N ASN A 72 -18.75 -21.38 6.65
CA ASN A 72 -18.49 -21.41 5.22
C ASN A 72 -19.61 -20.67 4.51
N LEU A 73 -19.25 -19.63 3.76
CA LEU A 73 -20.12 -18.82 2.94
C LEU A 73 -19.85 -19.14 1.46
N ALA A 74 -20.84 -19.67 0.77
CA ALA A 74 -20.83 -19.85 -0.68
C ALA A 74 -21.75 -18.81 -1.33
N THR A 75 -21.27 -18.15 -2.38
CA THR A 75 -22.00 -17.06 -3.04
C THR A 75 -21.88 -17.17 -4.55
N ASN A 76 -22.69 -16.40 -5.28
CA ASN A 76 -22.50 -16.26 -6.74
C ASN A 76 -21.22 -15.48 -7.12
N LEU A 77 -20.55 -14.86 -6.16
CA LEU A 77 -19.29 -14.13 -6.31
C LEU A 77 -18.09 -14.88 -5.73
N GLY A 78 -18.19 -16.20 -5.53
CA GLY A 78 -17.14 -17.02 -4.92
C GLY A 78 -17.43 -17.38 -3.47
N GLY A 79 -16.42 -17.97 -2.81
CA GLY A 79 -16.54 -18.51 -1.46
C GLY A 79 -15.67 -17.79 -0.44
N ALA A 80 -16.14 -17.74 0.80
CA ALA A 80 -15.35 -17.32 1.96
C ALA A 80 -15.57 -18.29 3.12
N SER A 81 -14.57 -18.48 3.97
CA SER A 81 -14.74 -19.19 5.23
C SER A 81 -13.98 -18.52 6.36
N VAL A 82 -14.47 -18.72 7.57
CA VAL A 82 -13.79 -18.31 8.80
C VAL A 82 -13.79 -19.47 9.78
N ASN A 83 -12.64 -19.77 10.35
CA ASN A 83 -12.50 -20.67 11.48
C ASN A 83 -11.69 -19.96 12.56
N GLY A 84 -12.31 -19.65 13.69
CA GLY A 84 -11.62 -18.90 14.73
C GLY A 84 -12.47 -18.59 15.95
N SER A 85 -11.88 -17.79 16.82
CA SER A 85 -12.48 -17.29 18.04
C SER A 85 -12.20 -15.81 18.22
N ILE A 86 -13.14 -15.13 18.88
CA ILE A 86 -13.02 -13.74 19.27
C ILE A 86 -13.56 -13.56 20.68
N SER A 87 -12.97 -12.66 21.45
CA SER A 87 -13.46 -12.20 22.75
C SER A 87 -13.33 -10.69 22.87
N ASN A 88 -14.23 -10.06 23.61
CA ASN A 88 -14.41 -8.62 23.72
C ASN A 88 -14.45 -7.89 22.36
N PRO A 89 -15.25 -8.35 21.37
CA PRO A 89 -15.21 -7.82 20.00
C PRO A 89 -15.51 -6.32 19.91
N THR A 90 -16.23 -5.76 20.88
CA THR A 90 -16.58 -4.34 20.95
C THR A 90 -15.51 -3.48 21.63
N ASP A 91 -14.53 -4.09 22.31
CA ASP A 91 -13.46 -3.38 22.99
C ASP A 91 -12.20 -3.33 22.12
N LYS A 92 -11.96 -2.18 21.48
CA LYS A 92 -10.80 -2.01 20.57
C LYS A 92 -9.44 -2.27 21.23
N LYS A 93 -9.31 -2.23 22.55
CA LYS A 93 -8.03 -2.47 23.24
C LYS A 93 -7.91 -3.90 23.77
N ARG A 94 -9.02 -4.49 24.22
CA ARG A 94 -9.07 -5.81 24.85
C ARG A 94 -9.61 -6.93 23.96
N ALA A 95 -10.03 -6.61 22.74
CA ALA A 95 -10.44 -7.62 21.77
C ALA A 95 -9.32 -8.64 21.62
N LYS A 96 -9.62 -9.93 21.74
CA LYS A 96 -8.65 -10.99 21.49
C LYS A 96 -9.21 -11.91 20.43
N TYR A 97 -8.41 -12.22 19.43
CA TYR A 97 -8.83 -13.00 18.28
C TYR A 97 -7.75 -14.01 17.90
N ASP A 98 -8.20 -15.12 17.35
CA ASP A 98 -7.36 -16.16 16.76
C ASP A 98 -8.21 -16.85 15.69
N GLY A 99 -7.80 -16.79 14.44
CA GLY A 99 -8.53 -17.48 13.39
C GLY A 99 -7.90 -17.40 12.02
N THR A 100 -8.42 -18.26 11.14
CA THR A 100 -8.10 -18.31 9.73
C THR A 100 -9.31 -17.87 8.92
N ILE A 101 -9.08 -16.96 7.98
CA ILE A 101 -10.05 -16.53 6.97
C ILE A 101 -9.54 -17.02 5.63
N THR A 102 -10.40 -17.66 4.85
CA THR A 102 -10.07 -18.05 3.47
C THR A 102 -11.06 -17.45 2.49
N ALA A 103 -10.56 -17.09 1.32
CA ALA A 103 -11.33 -16.68 0.16
C ALA A 103 -11.01 -17.63 -0.99
N ARG A 104 -12.02 -18.02 -1.76
CA ARG A 104 -11.91 -18.90 -2.93
C ARG A 104 -12.62 -18.25 -4.10
N GLN A 105 -11.85 -17.72 -5.05
CA GLN A 105 -12.34 -16.98 -6.21
C GLN A 105 -13.37 -15.90 -5.81
N LEU A 106 -13.16 -15.23 -4.68
CA LEU A 106 -14.06 -14.19 -4.19
C LEU A 106 -13.90 -12.93 -5.06
N ASP A 107 -14.95 -12.52 -5.76
CA ASP A 107 -14.90 -11.41 -6.71
C ASP A 107 -14.89 -10.05 -5.98
N LEU A 108 -13.69 -9.53 -5.76
CA LEU A 108 -13.50 -8.23 -5.12
C LEU A 108 -13.85 -7.06 -6.03
N GLY A 109 -13.86 -7.25 -7.36
CA GLY A 109 -14.32 -6.22 -8.29
C GLY A 109 -15.74 -5.82 -7.94
N VAL A 110 -16.65 -6.81 -7.97
CA VAL A 110 -18.07 -6.57 -7.74
C VAL A 110 -18.32 -6.13 -6.30
N ILE A 111 -17.68 -6.80 -5.33
CA ILE A 111 -17.86 -6.51 -3.90
C ILE A 111 -17.39 -5.09 -3.56
N MET A 112 -16.28 -4.61 -4.12
CA MET A 112 -15.72 -3.28 -3.85
C MET A 112 -16.14 -2.22 -4.87
N GLN A 113 -17.05 -2.56 -5.79
CA GLN A 113 -17.54 -1.68 -6.86
C GLN A 113 -16.41 -1.11 -7.73
N ASN A 114 -15.40 -1.92 -8.03
CA ASN A 114 -14.23 -1.50 -8.79
C ASN A 114 -13.69 -2.64 -9.68
N ASP A 115 -14.54 -3.09 -10.59
CA ASP A 115 -14.27 -4.16 -11.58
C ASP A 115 -13.13 -3.79 -12.55
N SER A 116 -12.83 -2.50 -12.71
CA SER A 116 -11.73 -2.06 -13.57
C SER A 116 -10.36 -2.36 -12.95
N MET A 117 -10.27 -2.37 -11.61
CA MET A 117 -9.03 -2.59 -10.89
C MET A 117 -8.94 -3.96 -10.23
N TYR A 118 -10.03 -4.49 -9.68
CA TYR A 118 -10.02 -5.73 -8.90
C TYR A 118 -10.84 -6.83 -9.57
N GLY A 119 -10.51 -8.09 -9.25
CA GLY A 119 -11.30 -9.25 -9.64
C GLY A 119 -11.21 -10.37 -8.61
N PRO A 120 -11.28 -11.65 -9.04
CA PRO A 120 -11.28 -12.78 -8.13
C PRO A 120 -10.02 -12.88 -7.25
N LEU A 121 -10.24 -13.11 -5.95
CA LEU A 121 -9.23 -13.37 -4.93
C LEU A 121 -9.33 -14.81 -4.42
N THR A 122 -8.19 -15.50 -4.39
CA THR A 122 -8.00 -16.75 -3.65
C THR A 122 -6.86 -16.59 -2.67
N ALA A 123 -7.18 -16.60 -1.38
CA ALA A 123 -6.23 -16.33 -0.32
C ALA A 123 -6.59 -17.07 0.98
N SER A 124 -5.61 -17.28 1.83
CA SER A 124 -5.77 -17.80 3.19
C SER A 124 -4.94 -16.95 4.13
N VAL A 125 -5.55 -16.40 5.17
CA VAL A 125 -4.89 -15.54 6.16
C VAL A 125 -5.23 -16.04 7.54
N THR A 126 -4.21 -16.31 8.35
CA THR A 126 -4.34 -16.58 9.78
C THR A 126 -3.89 -15.36 10.55
N ALA A 127 -4.71 -14.92 11.49
CA ALA A 127 -4.42 -13.78 12.36
C ALA A 127 -4.69 -14.16 13.81
N SER A 128 -3.76 -13.80 14.70
CA SER A 128 -3.94 -13.93 16.15
C SER A 128 -3.42 -12.70 16.86
N GLY A 129 -4.09 -12.26 17.91
CA GLY A 129 -3.68 -11.05 18.59
C GLY A 129 -4.66 -10.50 19.61
N THR A 130 -4.29 -9.35 20.16
CA THR A 130 -5.06 -8.55 21.10
C THR A 130 -5.08 -7.09 20.65
N GLY A 131 -6.26 -6.47 20.72
CA GLY A 131 -6.52 -5.10 20.31
C GLY A 131 -6.71 -4.96 18.81
N PHE A 132 -7.63 -4.08 18.42
CA PHE A 132 -7.81 -3.55 17.07
C PHE A 132 -7.26 -2.13 16.92
N ASP A 133 -6.95 -1.45 18.03
CA ASP A 133 -6.31 -0.13 18.03
C ASP A 133 -4.82 -0.28 17.70
N PRO A 134 -4.33 0.26 16.56
CA PRO A 134 -2.92 0.17 16.18
C PRO A 134 -1.96 0.67 17.27
N LYS A 135 -2.41 1.59 18.14
CA LYS A 135 -1.60 2.12 19.25
C LYS A 135 -1.27 1.10 20.32
N THR A 136 -2.17 0.12 20.53
CA THR A 136 -2.06 -0.88 21.60
C THR A 136 -2.07 -2.32 21.08
N MET A 137 -2.21 -2.52 19.78
CA MET A 137 -2.35 -3.83 19.16
C MET A 137 -1.08 -4.66 19.38
N ASN A 138 -1.29 -5.94 19.72
CA ASN A 138 -0.29 -6.98 19.66
C ASN A 138 -0.84 -8.11 18.79
N ALA A 139 -0.40 -8.20 17.55
CA ALA A 139 -0.98 -9.10 16.56
C ALA A 139 0.09 -9.72 15.66
N ARG A 140 -0.18 -10.94 15.23
CA ARG A 140 0.56 -11.65 14.20
C ARG A 140 -0.38 -12.03 13.08
N LEU A 141 0.13 -11.97 11.87
CA LEU A 141 -0.56 -12.35 10.65
C LEU A 141 0.37 -13.23 9.80
N ASN A 142 -0.19 -14.27 9.21
CA ASN A 142 0.47 -15.11 8.22
C ASN A 142 -0.54 -15.37 7.10
N GLY A 143 -0.17 -15.06 5.87
CA GLY A 143 -1.06 -15.22 4.75
C GLY A 143 -0.37 -15.69 3.48
N THR A 144 -1.15 -16.40 2.67
CA THR A 144 -0.80 -16.78 1.31
C THR A 144 -1.93 -16.32 0.40
N VAL A 145 -1.57 -15.58 -0.65
CA VAL A 145 -2.46 -15.29 -1.79
C VAL A 145 -2.03 -16.19 -2.93
N THR A 146 -2.85 -17.20 -3.20
CA THR A 146 -2.65 -18.11 -4.32
C THR A 146 -2.86 -17.39 -5.64
N SER A 147 -3.90 -16.56 -5.71
CA SER A 147 -4.21 -15.75 -6.89
C SER A 147 -4.97 -14.48 -6.51
N ALA A 148 -4.61 -13.34 -7.11
CA ALA A 148 -5.40 -12.12 -7.02
C ALA A 148 -5.39 -11.38 -8.36
N VAL A 149 -6.57 -11.03 -8.86
CA VAL A 149 -6.68 -10.17 -10.03
C VAL A 149 -6.60 -8.71 -9.60
N TYR A 150 -5.57 -8.00 -10.09
CA TYR A 150 -5.38 -6.57 -9.91
C TYR A 150 -4.89 -5.95 -11.22
N ASN A 151 -5.37 -4.77 -11.60
CA ASN A 151 -4.99 -4.09 -12.85
C ASN A 151 -5.00 -5.03 -14.08
N LYS A 152 -6.07 -5.85 -14.20
CA LYS A 152 -6.25 -6.86 -15.26
C LYS A 152 -5.16 -7.94 -15.35
N TYR A 153 -4.30 -8.06 -14.35
CA TYR A 153 -3.29 -9.10 -14.23
C TYR A 153 -3.60 -10.04 -13.06
N ASN A 154 -3.39 -11.34 -13.23
CA ASN A 154 -3.63 -12.34 -12.19
C ASN A 154 -2.30 -12.69 -11.48
N TYR A 155 -2.03 -12.00 -10.38
CA TYR A 155 -0.86 -12.19 -9.53
C TYR A 155 -0.93 -13.52 -8.79
N LYS A 156 0.19 -14.25 -8.72
CA LYS A 156 0.24 -15.57 -8.07
C LYS A 156 1.33 -15.70 -7.03
N ASN A 157 1.10 -16.62 -6.08
CA ASN A 157 2.08 -17.11 -5.11
C ASN A 157 2.74 -15.99 -4.29
N LEU A 158 1.92 -15.11 -3.72
CA LEU A 158 2.36 -14.13 -2.73
C LEU A 158 2.23 -14.75 -1.33
N ASN A 159 3.29 -14.73 -0.55
CA ASN A 159 3.29 -15.06 0.86
C ASN A 159 3.67 -13.83 1.67
N PHE A 160 3.09 -13.70 2.85
CA PHE A 160 3.46 -12.63 3.76
C PHE A 160 3.29 -13.05 5.22
N THR A 161 4.17 -12.53 6.07
CA THR A 161 4.04 -12.59 7.51
C THR A 161 4.19 -11.19 8.07
N GLY A 162 3.44 -10.90 9.12
CA GLY A 162 3.52 -9.62 9.78
C GLY A 162 3.33 -9.75 11.28
N GLU A 163 3.94 -8.83 11.99
CA GLU A 163 3.80 -8.69 13.44
C GLU A 163 3.63 -7.20 13.73
N MET A 164 2.72 -6.87 14.64
CA MET A 164 2.62 -5.53 15.21
C MET A 164 2.59 -5.66 16.72
N ILE A 165 3.55 -5.04 17.41
CA ILE A 165 3.62 -4.99 18.87
C ILE A 165 3.72 -3.51 19.26
N ALA A 166 2.62 -2.97 19.81
CA ALA A 166 2.57 -1.61 20.34
C ALA A 166 3.17 -0.56 19.37
N GLN A 167 2.61 -0.47 18.16
CA GLN A 167 3.03 0.41 17.06
C GLN A 167 4.33 0.02 16.34
N LYS A 168 5.06 -0.99 16.81
CA LYS A 168 6.24 -1.51 16.10
C LYS A 168 5.83 -2.66 15.20
N GLY A 169 5.93 -2.45 13.90
CA GLY A 169 5.56 -3.39 12.85
C GLY A 169 6.77 -4.10 12.25
N LYS A 170 6.59 -5.36 11.89
CA LYS A 170 7.48 -6.13 11.00
C LYS A 170 6.65 -6.72 9.88
N LEU A 171 7.16 -6.70 8.67
CA LEU A 171 6.53 -7.28 7.49
C LEU A 171 7.59 -8.02 6.68
N LYS A 172 7.35 -9.31 6.43
CA LYS A 172 8.08 -10.08 5.42
C LYS A 172 7.13 -10.49 4.33
N MET A 173 7.53 -10.31 3.08
CA MET A 173 6.71 -10.64 1.93
C MET A 173 7.59 -11.23 0.82
N ASP A 174 7.12 -12.28 0.18
CA ASP A 174 7.70 -12.80 -1.05
C ASP A 174 6.60 -13.06 -2.08
N ILE A 175 6.90 -12.81 -3.34
CA ILE A 175 6.04 -13.16 -4.46
C ILE A 175 6.85 -13.93 -5.49
N LYS A 176 6.28 -15.04 -5.97
CA LYS A 176 6.85 -15.89 -7.02
C LYS A 176 5.86 -16.06 -8.16
N ASP A 177 5.72 -14.98 -8.91
CA ASP A 177 4.85 -14.85 -10.08
C ASP A 177 5.69 -14.89 -11.37
N PRO A 178 5.15 -15.37 -12.51
CA PRO A 178 5.89 -15.39 -13.77
C PRO A 178 6.46 -14.04 -14.22
N ASN A 179 5.86 -12.92 -13.80
CA ASN A 179 6.27 -11.56 -14.16
C ASN A 179 6.78 -10.75 -12.96
N ILE A 180 6.73 -11.30 -11.74
CA ILE A 180 7.22 -10.65 -10.52
C ILE A 180 7.89 -11.66 -9.60
N THR A 181 9.14 -11.43 -9.27
CA THR A 181 9.84 -12.10 -8.18
C THR A 181 10.50 -11.07 -7.29
N ILE A 182 9.93 -10.89 -6.09
CA ILE A 182 10.38 -9.92 -5.08
C ILE A 182 10.44 -10.60 -3.71
N ALA A 183 11.46 -10.28 -2.93
CA ALA A 183 11.52 -10.54 -1.50
C ALA A 183 11.68 -9.21 -0.75
N LEU A 184 10.88 -9.00 0.28
CA LEU A 184 10.76 -7.77 1.06
C LEU A 184 10.85 -8.10 2.56
N ASP A 185 11.69 -7.37 3.28
CA ASP A 185 11.76 -7.33 4.74
C ASP A 185 11.68 -5.88 5.19
N ALA A 186 10.68 -5.53 6.01
CA ALA A 186 10.43 -4.17 6.44
C ALA A 186 10.11 -4.11 7.94
N ASP A 187 10.71 -3.16 8.63
CA ASP A 187 10.37 -2.76 10.00
C ASP A 187 9.79 -1.34 9.98
N ALA A 188 8.80 -1.08 10.81
CA ALA A 188 8.23 0.25 10.99
C ALA A 188 8.00 0.56 12.47
N ASP A 189 8.32 1.78 12.90
CA ASP A 189 7.90 2.32 14.20
C ASP A 189 6.85 3.42 13.95
N LEU A 190 5.59 3.11 14.27
CA LEU A 190 4.45 4.00 14.08
C LEU A 190 4.13 4.84 15.32
N SER A 191 5.01 4.83 16.35
CA SER A 191 4.75 5.53 17.61
C SER A 191 4.94 7.05 17.53
N GLY A 192 5.70 7.53 16.54
CA GLY A 192 5.85 8.94 16.22
C GLY A 192 4.69 9.51 15.40
N LYS A 193 4.65 10.85 15.26
CA LYS A 193 3.72 11.52 14.34
C LYS A 193 3.96 11.07 12.89
N PHE A 194 5.22 10.89 12.54
CA PHE A 194 5.67 10.30 11.28
C PHE A 194 6.44 9.02 11.60
N PRO A 195 6.23 7.94 10.83
CA PRO A 195 6.82 6.66 11.13
C PRO A 195 8.33 6.64 10.87
N ALA A 196 9.05 5.82 11.63
CA ALA A 196 10.39 5.36 11.24
C ALA A 196 10.24 4.09 10.40
N ILE A 197 10.99 3.96 9.31
CA ILE A 197 10.90 2.81 8.39
C ILE A 197 12.30 2.28 8.07
N LYS A 198 12.47 0.96 8.19
CA LYS A 198 13.61 0.24 7.61
C LYS A 198 13.09 -0.75 6.58
N LEU A 199 13.76 -0.81 5.43
CA LEU A 199 13.32 -1.55 4.27
C LEU A 199 14.51 -2.24 3.62
N ASN A 200 14.40 -3.54 3.35
CA ASN A 200 15.32 -4.28 2.51
C ASN A 200 14.49 -5.08 1.50
N THR A 201 14.69 -4.79 0.21
CA THR A 201 13.97 -5.43 -0.88
C THR A 201 14.94 -5.93 -1.94
N THR A 202 14.80 -7.19 -2.32
CA THR A 202 15.45 -7.74 -3.50
C THR A 202 14.39 -7.96 -4.57
N ILE A 203 14.57 -7.29 -5.69
CA ILE A 203 13.74 -7.44 -6.88
C ILE A 203 14.56 -8.25 -7.87
N ASP A 204 14.21 -9.52 -8.04
CA ASP A 204 14.86 -10.33 -9.08
C ASP A 204 14.30 -9.99 -10.46
N THR A 205 12.98 -9.87 -10.56
CA THR A 205 12.28 -9.56 -11.81
C THR A 205 10.98 -8.81 -11.53
N VAL A 206 10.73 -7.70 -12.22
CA VAL A 206 9.41 -7.06 -12.37
C VAL A 206 9.23 -6.70 -13.83
N ASN A 207 8.34 -7.40 -14.54
CA ASN A 207 7.96 -7.07 -15.91
C ASN A 207 6.78 -6.10 -15.90
N VAL A 208 7.09 -4.81 -15.85
CA VAL A 208 6.12 -3.70 -15.69
C VAL A 208 5.09 -3.69 -16.82
N THR A 209 5.47 -4.11 -18.03
CA THR A 209 4.60 -4.24 -19.20
C THR A 209 3.58 -5.36 -19.05
N ALA A 210 4.04 -6.56 -18.66
CA ALA A 210 3.16 -7.71 -18.48
C ALA A 210 2.16 -7.51 -17.34
N LEU A 211 2.48 -6.62 -16.40
CA LEU A 211 1.62 -6.19 -15.29
C LEU A 211 0.68 -5.03 -15.67
N HIS A 212 0.71 -4.60 -16.93
CA HIS A 212 -0.13 -3.53 -17.49
C HIS A 212 0.07 -2.16 -16.83
N PHE A 213 1.27 -1.85 -16.32
CA PHE A 213 1.58 -0.53 -15.78
C PHE A 213 2.18 0.43 -16.83
N THR A 214 2.69 -0.11 -17.94
CA THR A 214 3.16 0.69 -19.09
C THR A 214 2.90 -0.08 -20.38
N SER A 215 2.75 0.65 -21.50
CA SER A 215 2.74 0.08 -22.84
C SER A 215 4.14 -0.29 -23.34
N ASP A 216 5.16 0.36 -22.79
CA ASP A 216 6.54 0.14 -23.22
C ASP A 216 7.07 -1.17 -22.65
N THR A 217 7.84 -1.90 -23.44
CA THR A 217 8.53 -3.11 -22.97
C THR A 217 9.54 -2.72 -21.88
N LEU A 218 9.28 -3.07 -20.62
CA LEU A 218 10.08 -2.64 -19.48
C LEU A 218 10.12 -3.74 -18.42
N THR A 219 11.32 -4.24 -18.13
CA THR A 219 11.57 -5.13 -17.00
C THR A 219 12.65 -4.56 -16.11
N TYR A 220 12.47 -4.67 -14.80
CA TYR A 220 13.39 -4.16 -13.79
C TYR A 220 13.88 -5.26 -12.85
N LYS A 221 15.15 -5.11 -12.43
CA LYS A 221 15.83 -5.89 -11.39
C LYS A 221 16.68 -4.96 -10.54
N GLY A 222 16.79 -5.21 -9.24
CA GLY A 222 17.66 -4.43 -8.36
C GLY A 222 17.49 -4.77 -6.88
N ASN A 223 18.29 -4.13 -6.04
CA ASN A 223 18.15 -4.19 -4.59
C ASN A 223 17.88 -2.79 -4.06
N ILE A 224 16.93 -2.68 -3.14
CA ILE A 224 16.53 -1.42 -2.49
C ILE A 224 16.75 -1.59 -0.99
N THR A 225 17.54 -0.70 -0.39
CA THR A 225 17.67 -0.60 1.06
C THR A 225 17.30 0.82 1.50
N ALA A 226 16.53 0.94 2.57
CA ALA A 226 16.13 2.22 3.11
C ALA A 226 16.15 2.18 4.64
N ASP A 227 16.60 3.27 5.26
CA ASP A 227 16.59 3.48 6.70
C ASP A 227 16.23 4.95 6.95
N PHE A 228 14.97 5.18 7.29
CA PHE A 228 14.39 6.49 7.57
C PHE A 228 13.91 6.53 9.01
N PRO A 229 14.72 7.08 9.96
CA PRO A 229 14.28 7.31 11.32
C PRO A 229 13.09 8.28 11.44
N ASN A 230 12.85 9.13 10.43
CA ASN A 230 11.72 10.03 10.34
C ASN A 230 11.30 10.20 8.88
N THR A 231 10.02 9.96 8.57
CA THR A 231 9.45 10.13 7.22
C THR A 231 8.62 11.42 7.06
N ASP A 232 8.77 12.40 7.95
CA ASP A 232 8.17 13.74 7.77
C ASP A 232 8.66 14.36 6.45
N PRO A 233 7.79 14.72 5.49
CA PRO A 233 8.22 15.38 4.26
C PRO A 233 8.91 16.73 4.49
N ALA A 234 8.62 17.41 5.61
CA ALA A 234 9.25 18.67 6.02
C ALA A 234 10.41 18.46 7.00
N ASP A 235 10.76 17.21 7.35
CA ASP A 235 11.90 16.87 8.21
C ASP A 235 12.39 15.45 7.89
N LEU A 236 12.61 15.18 6.60
CA LEU A 236 12.97 13.85 6.15
C LEU A 236 14.39 13.56 6.60
N THR A 237 14.58 12.47 7.36
CA THR A 237 15.89 12.04 7.81
C THR A 237 16.08 10.57 7.50
N GLY A 238 17.18 10.23 6.83
CA GLY A 238 17.48 8.86 6.47
C GLY A 238 18.22 8.69 5.14
N ASN A 239 18.35 7.43 4.75
CA ASN A 239 19.07 7.02 3.56
C ASN A 239 18.23 6.04 2.74
N LEU A 240 18.36 6.11 1.42
CA LEU A 240 17.86 5.14 0.46
C LEU A 240 19.00 4.80 -0.51
N PHE A 241 19.23 3.51 -0.72
CA PHE A 241 20.16 3.00 -1.72
C PHE A 241 19.44 2.05 -2.66
N ILE A 242 19.68 2.23 -3.95
CA ILE A 242 19.22 1.32 -5.00
C ILE A 242 20.46 0.85 -5.75
N ALA A 243 20.77 -0.44 -5.64
CA ALA A 243 22.00 -1.02 -6.16
C ALA A 243 21.73 -2.21 -7.08
N GLY A 244 22.65 -2.45 -8.02
CA GLY A 244 22.53 -3.56 -8.98
C GLY A 244 21.34 -3.42 -9.92
N SER A 245 20.90 -2.18 -10.16
CA SER A 245 19.77 -1.87 -11.03
C SER A 245 20.05 -2.31 -12.47
N ARG A 246 19.15 -3.12 -13.02
CA ARG A 246 19.14 -3.51 -14.43
C ARG A 246 17.76 -3.28 -15.01
N ILE A 247 17.75 -2.62 -16.16
CA ILE A 247 16.55 -2.32 -16.93
C ILE A 247 16.67 -2.99 -18.28
N ILE A 248 15.63 -3.71 -18.67
CA ILE A 248 15.49 -4.28 -20.02
C ILE A 248 14.37 -3.52 -20.71
N MET A 249 14.68 -2.88 -21.83
CA MET A 249 13.72 -2.16 -22.65
C MET A 249 13.87 -2.57 -24.11
N GLY A 250 12.87 -3.30 -24.64
CA GLY A 250 12.96 -3.94 -25.95
C GLY A 250 14.11 -4.94 -25.99
N SER A 251 15.05 -4.74 -26.91
CA SER A 251 16.31 -5.51 -27.02
C SER A 251 17.48 -4.89 -26.24
N GLN A 252 17.27 -3.74 -25.61
CA GLN A 252 18.33 -2.99 -24.94
C GLN A 252 18.41 -3.37 -23.46
N HIS A 253 19.65 -3.49 -22.98
CA HIS A 253 19.95 -3.81 -21.59
C HIS A 253 20.75 -2.65 -20.98
N TYR A 254 20.20 -2.04 -19.94
CA TYR A 254 20.85 -0.95 -19.22
C TYR A 254 21.21 -1.42 -17.81
N SER A 255 22.49 -1.34 -17.47
CA SER A 255 22.94 -1.49 -16.08
C SER A 255 23.22 -0.09 -15.54
N LEU A 256 22.72 0.17 -14.34
CA LEU A 256 22.86 1.45 -13.68
C LEU A 256 23.77 1.30 -12.47
N ASP A 257 24.60 2.31 -12.23
CA ASP A 257 25.30 2.42 -10.95
C ASP A 257 24.32 2.69 -9.79
N THR A 258 24.84 2.66 -8.58
CA THR A 258 24.09 2.88 -7.35
C THR A 258 23.42 4.25 -7.35
N ILE A 259 22.12 4.26 -7.05
CA ILE A 259 21.37 5.46 -6.72
C ILE A 259 21.39 5.57 -5.20
N SER A 260 21.82 6.72 -4.68
CA SER A 260 21.80 7.03 -3.26
C SER A 260 21.01 8.32 -3.03
N LEU A 261 20.13 8.30 -2.05
CA LEU A 261 19.44 9.47 -1.53
C LEU A 261 19.76 9.57 -0.05
N ARG A 262 20.26 10.72 0.39
CA ARG A 262 20.57 11.00 1.79
C ARG A 262 19.87 12.26 2.23
N SER A 263 19.21 12.20 3.37
CA SER A 263 18.43 13.30 3.93
C SER A 263 18.74 13.48 5.41
N GLY A 264 18.66 14.72 5.90
CA GLY A 264 18.83 15.03 7.31
C GLY A 264 18.97 16.53 7.55
N LYS A 265 19.55 16.89 8.70
CA LYS A 265 19.82 18.29 9.08
C LYS A 265 21.31 18.57 9.15
N SER A 266 21.69 19.79 8.81
CA SER A 266 22.99 20.39 9.06
C SER A 266 22.81 21.73 9.80
N ASP A 267 23.92 22.40 10.10
CA ASP A 267 23.91 23.74 10.71
C ASP A 267 23.20 24.80 9.84
N THR A 268 23.04 24.52 8.54
CA THR A 268 22.47 25.43 7.55
C THR A 268 21.01 25.11 7.19
N GLY A 269 20.38 24.14 7.85
CA GLY A 269 19.00 23.70 7.58
C GLY A 269 18.89 22.22 7.20
N GLU A 270 17.79 21.85 6.58
CA GLU A 270 17.60 20.51 6.03
C GLU A 270 18.43 20.33 4.76
N PHE A 271 18.85 19.10 4.50
CA PHE A 271 19.48 18.75 3.25
C PHE A 271 18.90 17.46 2.67
N LEU A 272 18.89 17.38 1.34
CA LEU A 272 18.59 16.18 0.57
C LEU A 272 19.61 16.08 -0.55
N VAL A 273 20.35 14.98 -0.62
CA VAL A 273 21.36 14.75 -1.66
C VAL A 273 21.01 13.47 -2.41
N LEU A 274 20.81 13.58 -3.71
CA LEU A 274 20.64 12.49 -4.66
C LEU A 274 21.93 12.34 -5.45
N ASN A 275 22.56 11.16 -5.41
CA ASN A 275 23.63 10.79 -6.33
C ASN A 275 23.24 9.56 -7.12
N SER A 276 23.47 9.60 -8.42
CA SER A 276 23.25 8.49 -9.34
C SER A 276 24.14 8.64 -10.56
N GLN A 277 24.17 7.62 -11.42
CA GLN A 277 24.81 7.74 -12.72
C GLN A 277 24.12 8.81 -13.58
N GLY A 278 24.77 9.96 -13.73
CA GLY A 278 24.33 11.08 -14.56
C GLY A 278 23.40 12.09 -13.92
N ILE A 279 23.05 11.92 -12.64
CA ILE A 279 22.32 12.94 -11.87
C ILE A 279 22.95 13.03 -10.49
N ASN A 280 23.52 14.19 -10.18
CA ASN A 280 23.85 14.60 -8.82
C ASN A 280 23.03 15.83 -8.49
N ALA A 281 22.20 15.77 -7.47
CA ALA A 281 21.37 16.89 -7.06
C ALA A 281 21.40 17.08 -5.55
N ALA A 282 21.34 18.32 -5.09
CA ALA A 282 21.25 18.66 -3.68
C ALA A 282 20.22 19.76 -3.44
N LEU A 283 19.46 19.60 -2.36
CA LEU A 283 18.62 20.64 -1.77
C LEU A 283 19.20 20.97 -0.40
N THR A 284 19.29 22.25 -0.06
CA THR A 284 19.70 22.72 1.27
C THR A 284 18.86 23.93 1.71
N GLY A 285 18.34 23.92 2.94
CA GLY A 285 17.56 25.03 3.50
C GLY A 285 16.26 24.55 4.15
N LYS A 286 15.20 25.35 4.04
CA LYS A 286 13.85 25.07 4.53
C LYS A 286 12.95 24.69 3.35
N TYR A 287 12.46 23.46 3.32
CA TYR A 287 11.55 23.00 2.28
C TYR A 287 10.62 21.90 2.81
N ASN A 288 9.50 21.70 2.13
CA ASN A 288 8.65 20.54 2.33
C ASN A 288 8.75 19.66 1.07
N LEU A 289 9.33 18.46 1.20
CA LEU A 289 9.60 17.55 0.07
C LEU A 289 8.33 17.24 -0.73
N ALA A 290 7.18 17.13 -0.06
CA ALA A 290 5.91 16.85 -0.72
C ALA A 290 5.39 18.03 -1.57
N GLN A 291 5.83 19.26 -1.26
CA GLN A 291 5.41 20.48 -1.95
C GLN A 291 6.39 20.95 -3.02
N LEU A 292 7.58 20.34 -3.15
CA LEU A 292 8.59 20.78 -4.12
C LEU A 292 8.07 20.82 -5.56
N GLY A 293 7.25 19.85 -5.96
CA GLY A 293 6.61 19.86 -7.28
C GLY A 293 5.78 21.11 -7.51
N SER A 294 4.92 21.45 -6.54
CA SER A 294 4.08 22.65 -6.58
C SER A 294 4.92 23.94 -6.49
N VAL A 295 6.02 23.96 -5.71
CA VAL A 295 6.97 25.09 -5.66
C VAL A 295 7.58 25.32 -7.04
N PHE A 296 8.19 24.30 -7.66
CA PHE A 296 8.81 24.46 -8.98
C PHE A 296 7.80 24.88 -10.04
N GLN A 297 6.61 24.28 -10.04
CA GLN A 297 5.55 24.60 -10.99
C GLN A 297 5.07 26.05 -10.84
N GLN A 298 4.68 26.46 -9.63
CA GLN A 298 4.12 27.79 -9.39
C GLN A 298 5.15 28.92 -9.58
N THR A 299 6.43 28.62 -9.36
CA THR A 299 7.50 29.62 -9.47
C THR A 299 7.99 29.80 -10.92
N ILE A 300 7.94 28.75 -11.76
CA ILE A 300 8.33 28.80 -13.18
C ILE A 300 7.16 29.28 -14.07
N GLN A 301 5.92 29.01 -13.68
CA GLN A 301 4.71 29.32 -14.47
C GLN A 301 4.61 30.78 -14.97
N PRO A 302 4.94 31.83 -14.19
CA PRO A 302 4.85 33.21 -14.68
C PRO A 302 5.74 33.49 -15.90
N TYR A 303 6.76 32.66 -16.13
CA TYR A 303 7.77 32.85 -17.18
C TYR A 303 7.60 31.88 -18.35
N TYR A 304 6.97 30.72 -18.13
CA TYR A 304 6.70 29.72 -19.15
C TYR A 304 5.26 29.22 -19.03
N ALA A 305 4.49 29.35 -20.11
CA ALA A 305 3.13 28.83 -20.19
C ALA A 305 3.16 27.29 -20.22
N LEU A 306 3.30 26.68 -19.06
CA LEU A 306 3.01 25.27 -18.85
C LEU A 306 1.48 25.12 -18.91
N ASP A 307 0.99 24.13 -19.66
CA ASP A 307 -0.44 23.85 -19.79
C ASP A 307 -1.15 23.83 -18.42
N SER A 308 -2.40 24.28 -18.42
CA SER A 308 -3.22 24.59 -17.24
C SER A 308 -3.07 23.58 -16.10
N ILE A 309 -2.39 24.00 -15.05
CA ILE A 309 -2.39 23.32 -13.75
C ILE A 309 -3.69 23.69 -13.04
N GLY A 310 -4.28 22.75 -12.30
CA GLY A 310 -5.53 22.95 -11.55
C GLY A 310 -5.43 24.03 -10.45
N ASN A 311 -6.20 23.88 -9.37
CA ASN A 311 -6.18 24.85 -8.27
C ASN A 311 -4.76 25.01 -7.70
N LYS A 312 -4.33 26.27 -7.50
CA LYS A 312 -3.03 26.61 -6.90
C LYS A 312 -2.98 26.10 -5.46
N ASP A 313 -2.08 25.17 -5.19
CA ASP A 313 -1.84 24.67 -3.83
C ASP A 313 -1.40 25.82 -2.91
N THR A 314 -1.86 25.80 -1.67
CA THR A 314 -1.30 26.65 -0.61
C THR A 314 0.04 26.05 -0.20
N LEU A 315 1.13 26.81 -0.36
CA LEU A 315 2.49 26.39 -0.07
C LEU A 315 2.89 26.82 1.34
N ASP A 316 3.65 25.98 2.04
CA ASP A 316 4.33 26.37 3.28
C ASP A 316 5.47 27.35 2.96
N ASP A 317 5.92 28.12 3.96
CA ASP A 317 7.10 28.97 3.81
C ASP A 317 8.34 28.14 3.44
N TYR A 318 9.00 28.48 2.34
CA TYR A 318 10.20 27.82 1.84
C TYR A 318 11.34 28.81 1.61
N ASN A 319 12.56 28.35 1.84
CA ASN A 319 13.79 29.06 1.52
C ASN A 319 14.90 28.03 1.36
N PHE A 320 15.22 27.66 0.12
CA PHE A 320 16.21 26.61 -0.16
C PHE A 320 17.04 26.89 -1.40
N ASN A 321 18.24 26.34 -1.38
CA ASN A 321 19.11 26.24 -2.55
C ASN A 321 18.95 24.86 -3.19
N PHE A 322 18.93 24.85 -4.51
CA PHE A 322 18.90 23.65 -5.33
C PHE A 322 20.10 23.66 -6.26
N THR A 323 20.90 22.60 -6.22
CA THR A 323 21.97 22.37 -7.19
C THR A 323 21.74 21.06 -7.91
N ALA A 324 22.00 21.04 -9.21
CA ALA A 324 21.95 19.82 -9.99
C ALA A 324 23.04 19.81 -11.06
N GLN A 325 23.71 18.67 -11.19
CA GLN A 325 24.56 18.35 -12.31
C GLN A 325 23.98 17.13 -13.01
N ILE A 326 23.62 17.34 -14.27
CA ILE A 326 23.00 16.31 -15.10
C ILE A 326 23.92 16.04 -16.28
N THR A 327 24.32 14.79 -16.46
CA THR A 327 25.14 14.35 -17.59
C THR A 327 24.49 13.17 -18.28
N LYS A 328 24.87 12.92 -19.53
CA LYS A 328 24.31 11.80 -20.29
C LYS A 328 24.47 10.48 -19.52
N SER A 329 23.37 9.77 -19.37
CA SER A 329 23.27 8.51 -18.63
C SER A 329 22.27 7.57 -19.31
N PRO A 330 22.47 6.25 -19.20
CA PRO A 330 21.48 5.27 -19.64
C PRO A 330 20.06 5.53 -19.12
N LEU A 331 19.92 6.14 -17.93
CA LEU A 331 18.62 6.53 -17.38
C LEU A 331 17.80 7.38 -18.35
N PHE A 332 18.42 8.34 -19.01
CA PHE A 332 17.73 9.23 -19.94
C PHE A 332 17.28 8.51 -21.21
N THR A 333 17.99 7.47 -21.64
CA THR A 333 17.53 6.66 -22.78
C THR A 333 16.29 5.85 -22.43
N VAL A 334 16.12 5.46 -21.16
CA VAL A 334 14.93 4.74 -20.68
C VAL A 334 13.74 5.70 -20.53
N PHE A 335 13.92 6.85 -19.89
CA PHE A 335 12.81 7.75 -19.56
C PHE A 335 12.52 8.83 -20.62
N LEU A 336 13.49 9.15 -21.48
CA LEU A 336 13.42 10.14 -22.55
C LEU A 336 14.01 9.55 -23.85
N PRO A 337 13.39 8.52 -24.46
CA PRO A 337 13.95 7.80 -25.59
C PRO A 337 14.16 8.67 -26.84
N SER A 338 13.45 9.80 -26.96
CA SER A 338 13.63 10.78 -28.03
C SER A 338 14.84 11.71 -27.84
N LEU A 339 15.53 11.64 -26.68
CA LEU A 339 16.68 12.48 -26.37
C LEU A 339 17.94 11.95 -27.07
N ASN A 340 18.16 12.41 -28.31
CA ASN A 340 19.27 11.97 -29.15
C ASN A 340 20.63 12.57 -28.75
N ARG A 341 20.61 13.81 -28.24
CA ARG A 341 21.79 14.54 -27.78
C ARG A 341 21.49 15.20 -26.45
N MET A 342 22.45 15.12 -25.54
CA MET A 342 22.42 15.80 -24.26
C MET A 342 23.83 16.20 -23.91
N ASP A 343 24.04 17.49 -23.76
CA ASP A 343 25.27 18.03 -23.21
C ASP A 343 25.07 18.23 -21.69
N PRO A 344 26.16 18.32 -20.90
CA PRO A 344 26.04 18.47 -19.45
C PRO A 344 25.24 19.72 -19.06
N ILE A 345 24.29 19.56 -18.15
CA ILE A 345 23.52 20.65 -17.57
C ILE A 345 24.01 20.86 -16.14
N LYS A 346 24.31 22.11 -15.78
CA LYS A 346 24.52 22.52 -14.40
C LYS A 346 23.47 23.54 -14.03
N MET A 347 22.80 23.32 -12.91
CA MET A 347 21.80 24.23 -12.37
C MET A 347 22.20 24.60 -10.95
N ASN A 348 22.17 25.89 -10.66
CA ASN A 348 22.20 26.43 -9.31
C ASN A 348 21.03 27.37 -9.18
N ALA A 349 20.14 27.11 -8.24
CA ALA A 349 18.94 27.90 -8.04
C ALA A 349 18.71 28.17 -6.56
N HIS A 350 18.10 29.31 -6.27
CA HIS A 350 17.60 29.69 -4.97
C HIS A 350 16.10 29.93 -5.11
N PHE A 351 15.31 29.39 -4.18
CA PHE A 351 13.86 29.54 -4.12
C PHE A 351 13.48 30.04 -2.74
N ALA A 352 12.70 31.12 -2.67
CA ALA A 352 12.19 31.67 -1.43
C ALA A 352 10.77 32.23 -1.61
N THR A 353 9.91 32.04 -0.60
CA THR A 353 8.51 32.50 -0.63
C THR A 353 8.38 33.99 -0.94
N ASP A 354 9.25 34.82 -0.36
CA ASP A 354 9.16 36.29 -0.47
C ASP A 354 9.97 36.86 -1.64
N GLU A 355 10.97 36.12 -2.16
CA GLU A 355 11.90 36.60 -3.19
C GLU A 355 11.71 35.92 -4.55
N GLY A 356 10.83 34.91 -4.63
CA GLY A 356 10.61 34.12 -5.84
C GLY A 356 11.75 33.13 -6.08
N PHE A 357 12.38 33.20 -7.26
CA PHE A 357 13.56 32.37 -7.55
C PHE A 357 14.62 33.12 -8.33
N ASN A 358 15.86 32.67 -8.16
CA ASN A 358 16.98 33.01 -9.03
C ASN A 358 17.65 31.70 -9.44
N ALA A 359 17.78 31.45 -10.75
CA ALA A 359 18.41 30.26 -11.28
C ALA A 359 19.47 30.60 -12.32
N VAL A 360 20.67 30.05 -12.13
CA VAL A 360 21.73 30.01 -13.14
C VAL A 360 21.76 28.61 -13.71
N VAL A 361 21.43 28.50 -14.99
CA VAL A 361 21.46 27.25 -15.75
C VAL A 361 22.54 27.36 -16.82
N ASP A 362 23.55 26.52 -16.72
CA ASP A 362 24.54 26.28 -17.76
C ASP A 362 24.10 25.04 -18.55
N ALA A 363 23.48 25.31 -19.69
CA ALA A 363 23.01 24.33 -20.66
C ALA A 363 23.28 24.89 -22.07
N PRO A 364 23.83 24.10 -23.01
CA PRO A 364 24.20 24.59 -24.34
C PRO A 364 23.07 24.62 -25.36
#